data_AF-A0A947VZD4-F1
#
_entry.id   AF-A0A947VZD4-F1
#
_cell.length_a   1.000
_cell.length_b   1.000
_cell.length_c   1.000
_cell.angle_alpha   90.00
_cell.angle_beta   90.00
_cell.angle_gamma   90.00
#
_symmetry.space_group_name_H-M   'P 1'
#
loop_
_entity.id
_entity.type
_entity.pdbx_description
1 polymer ?
#
loop_
_entity_poly.entity_id
_entity_poly.type
_entity_poly.pdbx_seq_one_letter_code
_entity_poly.pdbx_strand_id
1 'polypeptide(L)'
;MVEKHTLFTDKILDFPESELGVCWIYGKERNVYLKEEKCAEKLKEEGIEILSDDKGAIWIVERYGCPRFTTPDDKGNIILDICYFVK
;
A
#
# COMPACT_ATOMS: atom_id res chain seq x y z
N MET A 1 -18.35 18.72 4.72
CA MET A 1 -18.61 17.88 5.90
C MET A 1 -17.33 17.86 6.70
N VAL A 2 -17.37 18.12 8.01
CA VAL A 2 -16.18 18.14 8.87
C VAL A 2 -16.49 17.27 10.08
N GLU A 3 -15.59 16.34 10.39
CA GLU A 3 -15.75 15.40 11.49
C GLU A 3 -14.55 15.50 12.44
N LYS A 4 -14.82 15.50 13.74
CA LYS A 4 -13.79 15.59 14.79
C LYS A 4 -13.40 14.19 15.22
N HIS A 5 -12.12 13.87 15.08
CA HIS A 5 -11.55 12.61 15.55
C HIS A 5 -10.80 12.84 16.86
N THR A 6 -11.09 12.02 17.88
CA THR A 6 -10.31 11.97 19.11
C THR A 6 -9.20 10.95 18.90
N LEU A 7 -7.97 11.42 18.74
CA LEU A 7 -6.78 10.56 18.70
C LEU A 7 -6.46 10.12 20.13
N PHE A 8 -6.57 8.82 20.41
CA PHE A 8 -6.08 8.24 21.66
C PHE A 8 -4.56 8.10 21.56
N THR A 9 -3.82 8.72 22.48
CA THR A 9 -2.36 8.90 22.41
C THR A 9 -1.54 7.64 22.70
N ASP A 10 -2.17 6.54 23.12
CA ASP A 10 -1.46 5.34 23.60
C ASP A 10 -1.70 4.09 22.75
N LYS A 11 -2.23 4.22 21.52
CA LYS A 11 -2.43 3.08 20.61
C LYS A 11 -1.26 2.95 19.65
N ILE A 12 -0.31 2.08 20.00
CA ILE A 12 0.67 1.53 19.06
C ILE A 12 -0.07 0.52 18.17
N LEU A 13 -0.01 0.72 16.86
CA LEU A 13 -0.40 -0.30 15.89
C LEU A 13 0.86 -1.07 15.51
N ASP A 14 0.89 -2.34 15.85
CA ASP A 14 1.98 -3.25 15.55
C ASP A 14 1.46 -4.42 14.71
N PHE A 15 2.31 -4.97 13.87
CA PHE A 15 2.00 -6.11 13.01
C PHE A 15 3.01 -7.24 13.29
N PRO A 16 2.56 -8.49 13.41
CA PRO A 16 3.49 -9.61 13.50
C PRO A 16 4.32 -9.71 12.21
N GLU A 17 5.41 -10.47 12.28
CA GLU A 17 6.15 -10.87 11.08
C GLU A 17 5.16 -11.44 10.04
N SER A 18 5.20 -10.88 8.83
CA SER A 18 4.23 -11.14 7.79
C SER A 18 4.88 -11.04 6.41
N GLU A 19 4.34 -11.77 5.45
CA GLU A 19 4.71 -11.60 4.05
C GLU A 19 3.90 -10.48 3.41
N LEU A 20 4.53 -9.79 2.44
CA LEU A 20 3.91 -8.69 1.72
C LEU A 20 3.89 -8.97 0.21
N GLY A 21 2.69 -8.95 -0.36
CA GLY A 21 2.50 -8.85 -1.80
C GLY A 21 2.70 -7.40 -2.22
N VAL A 22 3.70 -7.13 -3.06
CA VAL A 22 4.07 -5.77 -3.45
C VAL A 22 3.84 -5.54 -4.93
N CYS A 23 2.95 -4.61 -5.26
CA CYS A 23 2.78 -4.12 -6.62
C CYS A 23 3.61 -2.86 -6.86
N TRP A 24 4.31 -2.80 -7.99
CA TRP A 24 5.13 -1.65 -8.39
C TRP A 24 4.40 -0.84 -9.45
N ILE A 25 4.08 0.41 -9.12
CA ILE A 25 3.32 1.29 -10.01
C ILE A 25 4.27 2.32 -10.59
N TYR A 26 4.73 2.04 -11.80
CA TYR A 26 5.66 2.90 -12.51
C TYR A 26 4.92 3.96 -13.34
N GLY A 27 5.29 5.23 -13.17
CA GLY A 27 4.77 6.30 -14.02
C GLY A 27 5.02 7.70 -13.48
N LYS A 28 4.34 8.68 -14.09
CA LYS A 28 4.29 10.04 -13.56
C LYS A 28 3.57 10.04 -12.22
N GLU A 29 4.07 10.80 -11.25
CA GLU A 29 3.54 10.85 -9.89
C GLU A 29 2.01 10.98 -9.83
N ARG A 30 1.44 11.94 -10.57
CA ARG A 30 -0.03 12.14 -10.65
C ARG A 30 -0.85 10.92 -11.11
N ASN A 31 -0.21 9.90 -11.70
CA ASN A 31 -0.84 8.73 -12.27
C ASN A 31 -0.69 7.47 -11.40
N VAL A 32 0.21 7.46 -10.41
CA VAL A 32 0.51 6.25 -9.63
C VAL A 32 -0.42 6.04 -8.43
N TYR A 33 -1.10 7.10 -8.00
CA TYR A 33 -2.05 7.08 -6.88
C TYR A 33 -3.36 6.37 -7.23
N LEU A 34 -4.07 5.91 -6.19
CA LEU A 34 -5.42 5.33 -6.29
C LEU A 34 -5.43 4.12 -7.23
N LYS A 35 -4.64 3.11 -6.89
CA LYS A 35 -4.42 1.89 -7.68
C LYS A 35 -4.52 0.61 -6.85
N GLU A 36 -4.92 0.74 -5.59
CA GLU A 36 -5.10 -0.31 -4.60
C GLU A 36 -5.94 -1.45 -5.18
N GLU A 37 -7.15 -1.16 -5.67
CA GLU A 37 -8.04 -2.17 -6.25
C GLU A 37 -7.37 -2.96 -7.39
N LYS A 38 -6.67 -2.27 -8.29
CA LYS A 38 -5.95 -2.91 -9.41
C LYS A 38 -4.79 -3.78 -8.93
N CYS A 39 -4.09 -3.33 -7.89
CA CYS A 39 -3.03 -4.12 -7.26
C CYS A 39 -3.61 -5.37 -6.61
N ALA A 40 -4.73 -5.26 -5.91
CA ALA A 40 -5.41 -6.38 -5.28
C ALA A 40 -5.92 -7.40 -6.31
N GLU A 41 -6.51 -6.95 -7.41
CA GLU A 41 -6.88 -7.79 -8.55
C GLU A 41 -5.66 -8.52 -9.11
N LYS A 42 -4.56 -7.79 -9.35
CA LYS A 42 -3.36 -8.36 -9.92
C LYS A 42 -2.73 -9.43 -9.02
N LEU A 43 -2.68 -9.21 -7.70
CA LEU A 43 -2.21 -10.23 -6.75
C LEU A 43 -3.07 -11.50 -6.81
N LYS A 44 -4.39 -11.35 -6.87
CA LYS A 44 -5.31 -12.49 -7.00
C LYS A 44 -5.12 -13.26 -8.31
N GLU A 45 -4.90 -12.56 -9.43
CA GLU A 45 -4.60 -13.19 -10.73
C GLU A 45 -3.31 -14.03 -10.69
N GLU A 46 -2.32 -13.61 -9.92
CA GLU A 46 -1.06 -14.34 -9.71
C GLU A 46 -1.20 -15.46 -8.65
N GLY A 47 -2.40 -15.70 -8.14
CA GLY A 47 -2.66 -16.73 -7.12
C GLY A 47 -2.21 -16.35 -5.71
N ILE A 48 -1.97 -15.07 -5.45
CA ILE A 48 -1.56 -14.56 -4.14
C ILE A 48 -2.79 -14.19 -3.31
N GLU A 49 -2.92 -14.80 -2.13
CA GLU A 49 -4.05 -14.59 -1.21
C GLU A 49 -3.79 -13.36 -0.33
N ILE A 50 -4.66 -12.34 -0.42
CA ILE A 50 -4.61 -11.15 0.44
C ILE A 50 -5.33 -11.42 1.76
N LEU A 51 -4.69 -11.06 2.87
CA LEU A 51 -5.20 -11.26 4.21
C LEU A 51 -6.04 -10.07 4.68
N SER A 52 -7.05 -10.38 5.50
CA SER A 52 -7.78 -9.41 6.32
C SER A 52 -7.51 -9.64 7.80
N ASP A 53 -7.66 -8.62 8.63
CA ASP A 53 -7.61 -8.77 10.08
C ASP A 53 -8.85 -9.50 10.65
N ASP A 54 -8.88 -9.64 11.98
CA ASP A 54 -9.96 -10.30 12.72
C ASP A 54 -11.34 -9.63 12.55
N LYS A 55 -11.37 -8.40 12.06
CA LYS A 55 -12.58 -7.61 11.78
C LYS A 55 -12.89 -7.51 10.30
N GLY A 56 -12.13 -8.20 9.45
CA GLY A 56 -12.30 -8.20 8.00
C GLY A 56 -11.73 -6.97 7.30
N ALA A 57 -10.92 -6.16 7.98
CA ALA A 57 -10.24 -5.04 7.33
C ALA A 57 -9.01 -5.52 6.55
N ILE A 58 -8.83 -5.02 5.33
CA ILE A 58 -7.63 -5.25 4.53
C ILE A 58 -6.67 -4.08 4.78
N TRP A 59 -5.48 -4.39 5.25
CA TRP A 59 -4.44 -3.41 5.51
C TRP A 59 -3.56 -3.21 4.28
N ILE A 60 -3.29 -1.95 3.95
CA ILE A 60 -2.48 -1.54 2.81
C ILE A 60 -1.37 -0.63 3.30
N VAL A 61 -0.15 -0.87 2.82
CA VAL A 61 1.02 -0.03 3.11
C VAL A 61 1.55 0.56 1.82
N GLU A 62 1.65 1.89 1.78
CA GLU A 62 2.25 2.62 0.67
C GLU A 62 3.62 3.19 1.08
N ARG A 63 4.66 2.92 0.30
CA ARG A 63 6.05 3.28 0.67
C ARG A 63 6.51 4.60 0.08
N TYR A 64 5.91 5.70 0.52
CA TYR A 64 6.29 7.07 0.12
C TYR A 64 7.73 7.47 0.45
N GLY A 65 8.34 6.87 1.48
CA GLY A 65 9.74 7.13 1.84
C GLY A 65 10.77 6.36 1.01
N CYS A 66 10.35 5.45 0.13
CA CYS A 66 11.27 4.64 -0.67
C CYS A 66 11.96 5.50 -1.75
N PRO A 67 13.28 5.35 -1.99
CA PRO A 67 13.98 6.06 -3.06
C PRO A 67 13.36 5.88 -4.46
N ARG A 68 12.68 4.74 -4.68
CA ARG A 68 11.97 4.48 -5.94
C ARG A 68 10.76 5.42 -6.14
N PHE A 69 10.18 5.92 -5.05
CA PHE A 69 9.14 6.94 -5.07
C PHE A 69 9.73 8.35 -5.07
N THR A 70 10.72 8.63 -4.21
CA THR A 70 11.22 10.00 -3.98
C THR A 70 12.24 10.47 -5.01
N THR A 71 12.86 9.56 -5.77
CA THR A 71 13.87 9.88 -6.78
C THR A 71 13.37 9.46 -8.16
N PRO A 72 12.86 10.41 -8.98
CA PRO A 72 12.48 10.13 -10.35
C PRO A 72 13.65 9.63 -11.18
N ASP A 73 13.36 8.73 -12.13
CA ASP A 73 14.32 8.31 -13.15
C ASP A 73 14.61 9.41 -14.19
N ASP A 74 15.46 9.11 -15.17
CA ASP A 74 15.84 10.06 -16.23
C ASP A 74 14.64 10.55 -17.09
N LYS A 75 13.52 9.83 -17.05
CA LYS A 75 12.27 10.21 -17.74
C LYS A 75 11.34 10.99 -16.81
N GLY A 76 11.73 11.22 -15.56
CA GLY A 76 10.92 11.83 -14.50
C GLY A 76 9.74 10.95 -14.09
N ASN A 77 9.90 9.63 -14.14
CA ASN A 77 8.92 8.66 -13.63
C ASN A 77 9.39 8.12 -12.27
N ILE A 78 8.44 7.73 -11.43
CA ILE A 78 8.67 7.14 -10.12
C ILE A 78 7.96 5.78 -10.03
N ILE A 79 8.27 5.02 -8.99
CA ILE A 79 7.57 3.79 -8.61
C ILE A 79 6.96 4.01 -7.23
N LEU A 80 5.63 3.93 -7.14
CA LEU A 80 4.95 3.75 -5.85
C LEU A 80 4.79 2.26 -5.58
N ASP A 81 5.17 1.83 -4.38
CA ASP A 81 4.90 0.49 -3.90
C ASP A 81 3.60 0.49 -3.11
N ILE A 82 2.64 -0.29 -3.58
CA ILE A 82 1.42 -0.61 -2.83
C ILE A 82 1.56 -2.05 -2.34
N CYS A 83 1.54 -2.22 -1.02
CA CYS A 83 1.81 -3.50 -0.35
C CYS A 83 0.55 -4.01 0.36
N TYR A 84 0.29 -5.29 0.22
CA TYR A 84 -0.77 -6.04 0.91
C TYR A 84 -0.14 -7.08 1.81
N PHE A 85 -0.76 -7.33 2.97
CA PHE A 85 -0.46 -8.53 3.76
C PHE A 85 -0.99 -9.75 3.02
N VAL A 86 -0.15 -10.78 2.88
CA VAL A 86 -0.45 -11.99 2.11
C VAL A 86 -0.08 -13.25 2.89
N LYS A 87 -0.62 -14.38 2.44
CA LYS A 87 -0.39 -15.71 3.02
C LYS A 87 0.80 -16.43 2.40
#